data_AF-A0A1I1VUU3-F1
#
_entry.id   AF-A0A1I1VUU3-F1
#
_cell.length_a   1.000
_cell.length_b   1.000
_cell.length_c   1.000
_cell.angle_alpha   90.00
_cell.angle_beta   90.00
_cell.angle_gamma   90.00
#
_symmetry.space_group_name_H-M   'P 1'
#
loop_
_entity.id
_entity.type
_entity.pdbx_description
1 polymer ?
#
loop_
_entity_poly.entity_id
_entity_poly.type
_entity_poly.pdbx_seq_one_letter_code
_entity_poly.pdbx_strand_id
1 'polypeptide(L)'
;MVSDISDPESGSGRSAAEAVPPNSFPHLSDATLRDSAHMAGVEFGPGDAARIADLLVKTGVELVEVGMISGPSSKDADLIEAVHERVGPERALTLVVVRDRRQVEKALDEAARLRVRSLMLSIPTSEEHAGLKLASSSAKYLNTLARTAIELAKARGFHVTFSGEDGARTPTERLVPYVTAGFEAGADRFRLAETVASLSPWQMESKIRELTSIDGAEIEIHSHHMLGMAVANSLAAHRAGARWISTTVGGIGERGGNAPLAEVLTSLRVIHGDTRFDLRHLTDLSALALAGSGLGEAFQPGPTAPHAFAYELPGQLSRPDAYETIAPEVVGNVRQLRVRSRLTSPLVRWALGDEGEDLAVDSFVDWLVERQRNHGLPVIDQDVIRKAAVEFRS
;
A
#
# COMPACT_ATOMS: atom_id res chain seq x y z
N MET A 1 56.41 31.49 -36.31
CA MET A 1 55.04 32.01 -36.20
C MET A 1 54.14 30.81 -36.13
N VAL A 2 53.59 30.57 -34.94
CA VAL A 2 52.93 29.33 -34.53
C VAL A 2 51.48 29.36 -35.02
N SER A 3 51.04 28.19 -35.45
CA SER A 3 49.70 27.80 -35.90
C SER A 3 48.60 28.11 -34.89
N ASP A 4 47.42 28.49 -35.38
CA ASP A 4 46.16 28.23 -34.69
C ASP A 4 45.07 27.87 -35.71
N ILE A 5 44.51 26.68 -35.52
CA ILE A 5 43.34 26.11 -36.19
C ILE A 5 42.21 26.24 -35.19
N SER A 6 41.14 26.95 -35.53
CA SER A 6 39.88 26.93 -34.78
C SER A 6 38.76 26.38 -35.67
N ASP A 7 38.31 25.18 -35.31
CA ASP A 7 37.11 24.53 -35.82
C ASP A 7 35.84 25.10 -35.13
N PRO A 8 34.67 25.05 -35.79
CA PRO A 8 33.42 25.58 -35.28
C PRO A 8 32.71 24.59 -34.35
N GLU A 9 32.17 25.09 -33.23
CA GLU A 9 31.37 24.32 -32.28
C GLU A 9 30.08 23.78 -32.91
N SER A 10 29.99 22.46 -32.98
CA SER A 10 28.74 21.72 -33.18
C SER A 10 27.96 21.66 -31.86
N GLY A 11 26.95 22.51 -31.71
CA GLY A 11 25.98 22.45 -30.63
C GLY A 11 25.06 21.22 -30.79
N SER A 12 25.47 20.08 -30.22
CA SER A 12 24.57 18.93 -30.05
C SER A 12 23.60 19.21 -28.89
N GLY A 13 22.32 19.34 -29.23
CA GLY A 13 21.23 19.43 -28.25
C GLY A 13 21.14 18.14 -27.44
N ARG A 14 21.66 18.17 -26.21
CA ARG A 14 21.34 17.18 -25.18
C ARG A 14 20.06 17.64 -24.48
N SER A 15 18.97 16.92 -24.73
CA SER A 15 17.73 17.06 -23.96
C SER A 15 18.05 16.78 -22.50
N ALA A 16 17.92 17.78 -21.64
CA ALA A 16 17.86 17.57 -20.21
C ALA A 16 16.66 16.65 -19.92
N ALA A 17 16.83 15.66 -19.05
CA ALA A 17 15.73 14.87 -18.53
C ALA A 17 14.68 15.83 -17.96
N GLU A 18 13.47 15.81 -18.52
CA GLU A 18 12.36 16.58 -17.96
C GLU A 18 12.12 16.07 -16.54
N ALA A 19 12.41 16.93 -15.56
CA ALA A 19 11.99 16.73 -14.18
C ALA A 19 10.52 16.33 -14.18
N VAL A 20 10.17 15.33 -13.36
CA VAL A 20 8.78 14.90 -13.14
C VAL A 20 7.90 16.15 -13.01
N PRO A 21 6.91 16.36 -13.89
CA PRO A 21 6.14 17.58 -13.87
C PRO A 21 5.52 17.74 -12.48
N PRO A 22 5.44 18.96 -11.94
CA PRO A 22 5.04 19.23 -10.56
C PRO A 22 3.61 18.76 -10.17
N ASN A 23 2.91 18.07 -11.07
CA ASN A 23 1.55 17.54 -10.95
C ASN A 23 1.39 16.08 -11.40
N SER A 24 2.44 15.26 -11.53
CA SER A 24 2.22 13.83 -11.78
C SER A 24 1.95 13.09 -10.48
N PHE A 25 0.83 12.39 -10.41
CA PHE A 25 0.50 11.50 -9.30
C PHE A 25 1.32 10.20 -9.34
N PRO A 26 1.54 9.51 -8.21
CA PRO A 26 2.29 8.26 -8.19
C PRO A 26 1.47 7.11 -8.78
N HIS A 27 2.16 6.12 -9.34
CA HIS A 27 1.60 4.80 -9.62
C HIS A 27 1.61 3.95 -8.35
N LEU A 28 0.68 3.00 -8.27
CA LEU A 28 0.49 2.15 -7.10
C LEU A 28 0.83 0.70 -7.42
N SER A 29 1.60 0.08 -6.53
CA SER A 29 1.85 -1.36 -6.49
C SER A 29 1.35 -1.92 -5.17
N ASP A 30 0.31 -2.73 -5.17
CA ASP A 30 -0.19 -3.33 -3.92
C ASP A 30 0.45 -4.69 -3.66
N ALA A 31 1.08 -4.82 -2.50
CA ALA A 31 1.84 -5.99 -2.10
C ALA A 31 1.08 -6.97 -1.20
N THR A 32 -0.25 -6.84 -1.05
CA THR A 32 -1.03 -7.64 -0.09
C THR A 32 -0.84 -9.13 -0.32
N LEU A 33 -0.90 -9.59 -1.57
CA LEU A 33 -0.82 -11.02 -1.93
C LEU A 33 0.62 -11.55 -2.04
N ARG A 34 1.61 -10.73 -1.69
CA ARG A 34 3.02 -11.10 -1.72
C ARG A 34 3.66 -10.93 -0.35
N ASP A 35 3.55 -9.75 0.25
CA ASP A 35 4.19 -9.44 1.53
C ASP A 35 3.46 -10.06 2.72
N SER A 36 2.17 -10.41 2.58
CA SER A 36 1.47 -11.18 3.62
C SER A 36 2.11 -12.54 3.88
N ALA A 37 2.79 -13.14 2.89
CA ALA A 37 3.49 -14.41 3.06
C ALA A 37 4.67 -14.31 4.05
N HIS A 38 5.14 -13.09 4.35
CA HIS A 38 6.14 -12.84 5.39
C HIS A 38 5.52 -12.57 6.76
N MET A 39 4.20 -12.44 6.86
CA MET A 39 3.47 -12.29 8.11
C MET A 39 3.16 -13.68 8.68
N ALA A 40 3.68 -13.97 9.88
CA ALA A 40 3.56 -15.30 10.47
C ALA A 40 2.10 -15.72 10.67
N GLY A 41 1.72 -16.86 10.07
CA GLY A 41 0.38 -17.44 10.19
C GLY A 41 -0.65 -16.89 9.20
N VAL A 42 -0.27 -15.99 8.29
CA VAL A 42 -1.16 -15.43 7.26
C VAL A 42 -0.86 -16.08 5.92
N GLU A 43 -1.85 -16.76 5.33
CA GLU A 43 -1.78 -17.32 3.98
C GLU A 43 -3.11 -17.10 3.27
N PHE A 44 -3.08 -16.48 2.08
CA PHE A 44 -4.28 -16.33 1.25
C PHE A 44 -4.46 -17.55 0.33
N GLY A 45 -5.71 -18.02 0.22
CA GLY A 45 -6.07 -19.01 -0.79
C GLY A 45 -6.20 -18.39 -2.19
N PRO A 46 -6.09 -19.19 -3.28
CA PRO A 46 -6.22 -18.69 -4.66
C PRO A 46 -7.54 -17.96 -4.94
N GLY A 47 -8.65 -18.43 -4.36
CA GLY A 47 -9.97 -17.79 -4.51
C GLY A 47 -10.05 -16.40 -3.87
N ASP A 48 -9.47 -16.24 -2.66
CA ASP A 48 -9.38 -14.93 -2.00
C ASP A 48 -8.46 -14.00 -2.77
N ALA A 49 -7.30 -14.50 -3.20
CA ALA A 49 -6.33 -13.75 -3.97
C ALA A 49 -6.91 -13.20 -5.28
N ALA A 50 -7.67 -14.01 -6.02
CA ALA A 50 -8.36 -13.56 -7.21
C ALA A 50 -9.37 -12.44 -6.89
N ARG A 51 -10.16 -12.55 -5.83
CA ARG A 51 -11.13 -11.50 -5.45
C ARG A 51 -10.45 -10.21 -4.99
N ILE A 52 -9.37 -10.33 -4.22
CA ILE A 52 -8.55 -9.18 -3.77
C ILE A 52 -7.94 -8.47 -4.98
N ALA A 53 -7.34 -9.22 -5.92
CA ALA A 53 -6.76 -8.67 -7.14
C ALA A 53 -7.79 -7.93 -8.00
N ASP A 54 -8.99 -8.49 -8.17
CA ASP A 54 -10.09 -7.85 -8.92
C ASP A 54 -10.47 -6.49 -8.30
N LEU A 55 -10.65 -6.43 -6.99
CA LEU A 55 -10.98 -5.19 -6.29
C LEU A 55 -9.83 -4.17 -6.31
N LEU A 56 -8.57 -4.61 -6.21
CA LEU A 56 -7.40 -3.74 -6.37
C LEU A 56 -7.39 -3.08 -7.75
N VAL A 57 -7.60 -3.86 -8.82
CA VAL A 57 -7.64 -3.34 -10.20
C VAL A 57 -8.84 -2.42 -10.42
N LYS A 58 -10.03 -2.75 -9.90
CA LYS A 58 -11.22 -1.88 -9.94
C LYS A 58 -11.02 -0.56 -9.19
N THR A 59 -10.30 -0.59 -8.07
CA THR A 59 -9.90 0.62 -7.32
C THR A 59 -8.97 1.51 -8.16
N GLY A 60 -8.26 0.93 -9.13
CA GLY A 60 -7.34 1.64 -10.02
C GLY A 60 -5.86 1.38 -9.72
N VAL A 61 -5.53 0.44 -8.82
CA VAL A 61 -4.13 0.06 -8.51
C VAL A 61 -3.46 -0.52 -9.75
N GLU A 62 -2.35 0.08 -10.18
CA GLU A 62 -1.68 -0.29 -11.43
C GLU A 62 -1.09 -1.71 -11.41
N LEU A 63 -0.40 -2.10 -10.33
CA LEU A 63 0.20 -3.43 -10.20
C LEU A 63 -0.25 -4.15 -8.92
N VAL A 64 -0.59 -5.43 -9.06
CA VAL A 64 -0.85 -6.34 -7.95
C VAL A 64 0.37 -7.25 -7.79
N GLU A 65 1.07 -7.18 -6.67
CA GLU A 65 2.15 -8.12 -6.40
C GLU A 65 1.57 -9.42 -5.86
N VAL A 66 1.98 -10.54 -6.44
CA VAL A 66 1.50 -11.87 -6.07
C VAL A 66 2.64 -12.87 -6.04
N GLY A 67 2.72 -13.56 -4.91
CA GLY A 67 3.57 -14.72 -4.71
C GLY A 67 5.08 -14.48 -4.83
N MET A 68 5.81 -15.54 -4.56
CA MET A 68 7.26 -15.60 -4.63
C MET A 68 7.70 -16.83 -5.42
N ILE A 69 8.79 -16.69 -6.18
CA ILE A 69 9.44 -17.78 -6.89
C ILE A 69 10.91 -17.84 -6.46
N SER A 70 11.31 -18.96 -5.87
CA SER A 70 12.71 -19.23 -5.54
C SER A 70 13.34 -20.32 -6.40
N GLY A 71 12.56 -20.99 -7.24
CA GLY A 71 12.98 -22.13 -8.05
C GLY A 71 11.78 -22.85 -8.67
N PRO A 72 11.98 -24.07 -9.21
CA PRO A 72 10.89 -24.84 -9.84
C PRO A 72 9.85 -25.29 -8.82
N SER A 73 8.62 -25.50 -9.29
CA SER A 73 7.49 -25.95 -8.46
C SER A 73 7.22 -25.02 -7.28
N SER A 74 7.03 -23.72 -7.57
CA SER A 74 6.81 -22.73 -6.52
C SER A 74 5.54 -23.05 -5.71
N LYS A 75 5.61 -22.87 -4.37
CA LYS A 75 4.45 -23.02 -3.47
C LYS A 75 3.31 -22.07 -3.87
N ASP A 76 3.65 -20.89 -4.40
CA ASP A 76 2.68 -19.85 -4.75
C ASP A 76 2.18 -19.96 -6.20
N ALA A 77 2.47 -21.07 -6.91
CA ALA A 77 2.07 -21.25 -8.31
C ALA A 77 0.56 -21.08 -8.51
N ASP A 78 -0.26 -21.76 -7.69
CA ASP A 78 -1.73 -21.68 -7.77
C ASP A 78 -2.24 -20.26 -7.46
N LEU A 79 -1.56 -19.53 -6.56
CA LEU A 79 -1.88 -18.15 -6.21
C LEU A 79 -1.63 -17.21 -7.39
N ILE A 80 -0.46 -17.35 -8.03
CA ILE A 80 -0.05 -16.58 -9.20
C ILE A 80 -0.99 -16.84 -10.38
N GLU A 81 -1.30 -18.11 -10.66
CA GLU A 81 -2.19 -18.50 -11.75
C GLU A 81 -3.61 -17.96 -11.55
N ALA A 82 -4.15 -18.01 -10.33
CA ALA A 82 -5.48 -17.47 -10.02
C ALA A 82 -5.55 -15.94 -10.19
N VAL A 83 -4.50 -15.21 -9.80
CA VAL A 83 -4.43 -13.76 -10.03
C VAL A 83 -4.31 -13.46 -11.52
N HIS A 84 -3.45 -14.19 -12.26
CA HIS A 84 -3.31 -14.03 -13.70
C HIS A 84 -4.62 -14.31 -14.45
N GLU A 85 -5.37 -15.34 -14.06
CA GLU A 85 -6.67 -15.66 -14.67
C GLU A 85 -7.69 -14.55 -14.43
N ARG A 86 -7.68 -13.93 -13.24
CA ARG A 86 -8.65 -12.89 -12.90
C ARG A 86 -8.36 -11.54 -13.55
N VAL A 87 -7.13 -11.05 -13.46
CA VAL A 87 -6.79 -9.65 -13.82
C VAL A 87 -5.77 -9.52 -14.96
N GLY A 88 -5.26 -10.65 -15.48
CA GLY A 88 -4.22 -10.68 -16.50
C GLY A 88 -2.80 -10.57 -15.91
N PRO A 89 -1.81 -11.29 -16.48
CA PRO A 89 -0.43 -11.27 -16.00
C PRO A 89 0.28 -9.93 -16.19
N GLU A 90 -0.22 -9.05 -17.05
CA GLU A 90 0.27 -7.68 -17.25
C GLU A 90 -0.03 -6.74 -16.08
N ARG A 91 -1.04 -7.06 -15.26
CA ARG A 91 -1.37 -6.34 -14.03
C ARG A 91 -0.67 -6.93 -12.80
N ALA A 92 0.11 -7.99 -12.97
CA ALA A 92 0.74 -8.71 -11.88
C ALA A 92 2.26 -8.49 -11.84
N LEU A 93 2.82 -8.52 -10.64
CA LEU A 93 4.26 -8.56 -10.40
C LEU A 93 4.59 -9.69 -9.42
N THR A 94 5.59 -10.52 -9.72
CA THR A 94 5.98 -11.64 -8.85
C THR A 94 7.39 -11.48 -8.31
N LEU A 95 7.57 -11.79 -7.02
CA LEU A 95 8.86 -11.70 -6.37
C LEU A 95 9.77 -12.87 -6.78
N VAL A 96 11.03 -12.59 -7.07
CA VAL A 96 12.10 -13.58 -7.16
C VAL A 96 13.16 -13.24 -6.12
N VAL A 97 13.40 -14.16 -5.19
CA VAL A 97 14.49 -14.01 -4.22
C VAL A 97 15.79 -14.38 -4.91
N VAL A 98 16.75 -13.45 -4.92
CA VAL A 98 18.05 -13.66 -5.57
C VAL A 98 19.06 -14.15 -4.55
N ARG A 99 19.64 -15.35 -4.79
CA ARG A 99 20.71 -15.91 -3.97
C ARG A 99 22.02 -16.07 -4.74
N ASP A 100 21.91 -16.67 -5.91
CA ASP A 100 23.02 -16.89 -6.83
C ASP A 100 22.51 -17.01 -8.27
N ARG A 101 23.43 -17.01 -9.23
CA ARG A 101 23.11 -17.08 -10.65
C ARG A 101 22.28 -18.31 -11.02
N ARG A 102 22.65 -19.50 -10.52
CA ARG A 102 22.01 -20.78 -10.91
C ARG A 102 20.60 -20.85 -10.35
N GLN A 103 20.39 -20.35 -9.14
CA GLN A 103 19.06 -20.25 -8.55
C GLN A 103 18.18 -19.28 -9.32
N VAL A 104 18.71 -18.11 -9.69
CA VAL A 104 17.97 -17.13 -10.52
C VAL A 104 17.57 -17.73 -11.86
N GLU A 105 18.47 -18.41 -12.58
CA GLU A 105 18.13 -19.05 -13.87
C GLU A 105 16.92 -19.99 -13.73
N LYS A 106 16.92 -20.84 -12.70
CA LYS A 106 15.80 -21.76 -12.43
C LYS A 106 14.50 -21.04 -12.05
N ALA A 107 14.60 -19.97 -11.26
CA ALA A 107 13.44 -19.17 -10.86
C ALA A 107 12.83 -18.43 -12.07
N LEU A 108 13.66 -17.96 -12.99
CA LEU A 108 13.21 -17.30 -14.22
C LEU A 108 12.55 -18.29 -15.19
N ASP A 109 13.05 -19.52 -15.27
CA ASP A 109 12.42 -20.57 -16.08
C ASP A 109 11.03 -20.94 -15.52
N GLU A 110 10.89 -21.00 -14.19
CA GLU A 110 9.60 -21.18 -13.53
C GLU A 110 8.66 -19.98 -13.75
N ALA A 111 9.16 -18.75 -13.64
CA ALA A 111 8.39 -17.55 -13.91
C ALA A 111 7.84 -17.53 -15.35
N ALA A 112 8.65 -17.97 -16.32
CA ALA A 112 8.20 -18.12 -17.71
C ALA A 112 7.12 -19.19 -17.85
N ARG A 113 7.25 -20.34 -17.16
CA ARG A 113 6.22 -21.39 -17.11
C ARG A 113 4.89 -20.86 -16.57
N LEU A 114 4.95 -20.04 -15.52
CA LEU A 114 3.80 -19.39 -14.87
C LEU A 114 3.29 -18.15 -15.63
N ARG A 115 3.86 -17.85 -16.81
CA ARG A 115 3.49 -16.71 -17.68
C ARG A 115 3.62 -15.34 -17.01
N VAL A 116 4.52 -15.22 -16.03
CA VAL A 116 4.83 -13.93 -15.40
C VAL A 116 5.35 -12.96 -16.45
N ARG A 117 4.95 -11.68 -16.35
CA ARG A 117 5.44 -10.60 -17.23
C ARG A 117 6.37 -9.63 -16.51
N SER A 118 6.04 -9.31 -15.26
CA SER A 118 6.81 -8.40 -14.42
C SER A 118 7.36 -9.13 -13.20
N LEU A 119 8.65 -8.93 -12.94
CA LEU A 119 9.36 -9.53 -11.81
C LEU A 119 9.92 -8.46 -10.90
N MET A 120 9.99 -8.77 -9.61
CA MET A 120 10.85 -8.05 -8.67
C MET A 120 11.97 -8.95 -8.19
N LEU A 121 13.22 -8.59 -8.49
CA LEU A 121 14.41 -9.24 -7.98
C LEU A 121 14.74 -8.69 -6.58
N SER A 122 14.51 -9.49 -5.53
CA SER A 122 14.83 -9.10 -4.15
C SER A 122 16.29 -9.34 -3.83
N ILE A 123 17.03 -8.28 -3.56
CA ILE A 123 18.46 -8.33 -3.25
C ILE A 123 18.74 -7.43 -2.03
N PRO A 124 19.37 -7.96 -0.96
CA PRO A 124 19.79 -7.13 0.16
C PRO A 124 20.93 -6.20 -0.22
N THR A 125 20.84 -4.93 0.19
CA THR A 125 21.89 -3.94 -0.06
C THR A 125 22.68 -3.57 1.18
N SER A 126 22.09 -3.73 2.38
CA SER A 126 22.79 -3.48 3.63
C SER A 126 23.81 -4.58 3.92
N GLU A 127 24.90 -4.21 4.59
CA GLU A 127 25.99 -5.16 4.86
C GLU A 127 25.53 -6.31 5.76
N GLU A 128 24.69 -6.02 6.75
CA GLU A 128 24.12 -6.99 7.67
C GLU A 128 23.27 -8.03 6.92
N HIS A 129 22.28 -7.57 6.14
CA HIS A 129 21.40 -8.48 5.41
C HIS A 129 22.13 -9.25 4.30
N ALA A 130 23.06 -8.59 3.60
CA ALA A 130 23.87 -9.24 2.57
C ALA A 130 24.81 -10.30 3.17
N GLY A 131 25.43 -10.03 4.32
CA GLY A 131 26.23 -11.01 5.05
C GLY A 131 25.40 -12.22 5.48
N LEU A 132 24.19 -12.00 6.01
CA LEU A 132 23.30 -13.06 6.48
C LEU A 132 22.71 -13.91 5.34
N LYS A 133 22.23 -13.28 4.27
CA LYS A 133 21.48 -13.97 3.20
C LYS A 133 22.35 -14.46 2.06
N LEU A 134 23.47 -13.79 1.79
CA LEU A 134 24.34 -14.06 0.63
C LEU A 134 25.76 -14.46 1.02
N ALA A 135 26.07 -14.55 2.33
CA ALA A 135 27.41 -14.83 2.85
C ALA A 135 28.49 -13.84 2.38
N SER A 136 28.11 -12.66 1.87
CA SER A 136 29.02 -11.63 1.40
C SER A 136 28.36 -10.25 1.44
N SER A 137 29.01 -9.32 2.13
CA SER A 137 28.66 -7.90 2.16
C SER A 137 29.47 -7.07 1.16
N SER A 138 30.23 -7.67 0.25
CA SER A 138 31.04 -6.91 -0.72
C SER A 138 30.15 -6.15 -1.70
N ALA A 139 30.31 -4.82 -1.79
CA ALA A 139 29.57 -4.00 -2.75
C ALA A 139 29.80 -4.46 -4.21
N LYS A 140 31.05 -4.82 -4.55
CA LYS A 140 31.38 -5.37 -5.87
C LYS A 140 30.62 -6.66 -6.18
N TYR A 141 30.52 -7.54 -5.19
CA TYR A 141 29.78 -8.79 -5.32
C TYR A 141 28.28 -8.52 -5.54
N LEU A 142 27.66 -7.67 -4.73
CA LEU A 142 26.23 -7.34 -4.86
C LEU A 142 25.91 -6.67 -6.20
N ASN A 143 26.74 -5.73 -6.65
CA ASN A 143 26.56 -5.08 -7.96
C ASN A 143 26.64 -6.12 -9.09
N THR A 144 27.60 -7.04 -9.01
CA THR A 144 27.76 -8.12 -10.01
C THR A 144 26.55 -9.05 -10.00
N LEU A 145 26.07 -9.44 -8.82
CA LEU A 145 24.91 -10.32 -8.66
C LEU A 145 23.64 -9.66 -9.20
N ALA A 146 23.39 -8.39 -8.88
CA ALA A 146 22.25 -7.63 -9.38
C ALA A 146 22.28 -7.50 -10.91
N ARG A 147 23.40 -7.04 -11.47
CA ARG A 147 23.58 -6.94 -12.94
C ARG A 147 23.30 -8.27 -13.62
N THR A 148 23.91 -9.35 -13.11
CA THR A 148 23.75 -10.69 -13.69
C THR A 148 22.28 -11.14 -13.64
N ALA A 149 21.59 -10.94 -12.52
CA ALA A 149 20.18 -11.32 -12.37
C ALA A 149 19.26 -10.50 -13.29
N ILE A 150 19.50 -9.20 -13.40
CA ILE A 150 18.78 -8.29 -14.29
C ILE A 150 18.98 -8.70 -15.75
N GLU A 151 20.23 -8.83 -16.21
CA GLU A 151 20.57 -9.22 -17.58
C GLU A 151 19.91 -10.55 -17.96
N LEU A 152 19.92 -11.54 -17.06
CA LEU A 152 19.28 -12.84 -17.27
C LEU A 152 17.75 -12.74 -17.41
N ALA A 153 17.11 -11.84 -16.65
CA ALA A 153 15.68 -11.62 -16.71
C ALA A 153 15.29 -10.83 -17.97
N LYS A 154 16.04 -9.77 -18.31
CA LYS A 154 15.82 -8.98 -19.53
C LYS A 154 16.03 -9.82 -20.80
N ALA A 155 17.02 -10.71 -20.82
CA ALA A 155 17.23 -11.65 -21.93
C ALA A 155 16.03 -12.60 -22.18
N ARG A 156 15.18 -12.83 -21.17
CA ARG A 156 13.94 -13.60 -21.26
C ARG A 156 12.70 -12.73 -21.54
N GLY A 157 12.87 -11.41 -21.69
CA GLY A 157 11.79 -10.48 -22.04
C GLY A 157 10.92 -10.04 -20.86
N PHE A 158 11.37 -10.22 -19.61
CA PHE A 158 10.64 -9.72 -18.46
C PHE A 158 10.77 -8.20 -18.29
N HIS A 159 9.74 -7.59 -17.72
CA HIS A 159 9.85 -6.29 -17.08
C HIS A 159 10.45 -6.48 -15.68
N VAL A 160 11.52 -5.76 -15.36
CA VAL A 160 12.37 -6.04 -14.20
C VAL A 160 12.37 -4.85 -13.26
N THR A 161 11.74 -5.05 -12.10
CA THR A 161 12.05 -4.29 -10.90
C THR A 161 13.17 -5.01 -10.15
N PHE A 162 14.12 -4.28 -9.59
CA PHE A 162 15.06 -4.83 -8.61
C PHE A 162 14.95 -4.01 -7.32
N SER A 163 15.10 -4.66 -6.17
CA SER A 163 14.96 -3.98 -4.88
C SER A 163 16.29 -3.88 -4.13
N GLY A 164 16.38 -2.84 -3.30
CA GLY A 164 17.35 -2.78 -2.22
C GLY A 164 16.65 -3.16 -0.93
N GLU A 165 16.66 -4.46 -0.61
CA GLU A 165 16.20 -4.95 0.68
C GLU A 165 17.10 -4.37 1.79
N ASP A 166 16.47 -3.82 2.83
CA ASP A 166 17.11 -3.01 3.86
C ASP A 166 17.85 -1.75 3.32
N GLY A 167 17.35 -1.23 2.19
CA GLY A 167 17.90 -0.06 1.49
C GLY A 167 17.86 1.22 2.33
N ALA A 168 16.86 1.36 3.20
CA ALA A 168 16.75 2.51 4.10
C ALA A 168 17.96 2.66 5.06
N ARG A 169 18.50 1.54 5.54
CA ARG A 169 19.72 1.51 6.39
C ARG A 169 21.01 1.35 5.59
N THR A 170 20.92 1.21 4.27
CA THR A 170 22.11 1.14 3.40
C THR A 170 22.68 2.56 3.20
N PRO A 171 24.00 2.79 3.40
CA PRO A 171 24.62 4.08 3.14
C PRO A 171 24.47 4.50 1.67
N THR A 172 24.27 5.81 1.42
CA THR A 172 23.99 6.33 0.08
C THR A 172 25.14 6.08 -0.88
N GLU A 173 26.38 6.21 -0.40
CA GLU A 173 27.63 5.93 -1.13
C GLU A 173 27.74 4.48 -1.62
N ARG A 174 26.98 3.57 -1.02
CA ARG A 174 26.87 2.17 -1.46
C ARG A 174 25.63 1.94 -2.31
N LEU A 175 24.52 2.58 -1.95
CA LEU A 175 23.23 2.38 -2.60
C LEU A 175 23.18 3.00 -4.00
N VAL A 176 23.68 4.23 -4.18
CA VAL A 176 23.67 4.92 -5.48
C VAL A 176 24.41 4.10 -6.55
N PRO A 177 25.68 3.66 -6.34
CA PRO A 177 26.36 2.83 -7.34
C PRO A 177 25.67 1.49 -7.63
N TYR A 178 25.02 0.89 -6.63
CA TYR A 178 24.23 -0.33 -6.80
C TYR A 178 23.03 -0.09 -7.71
N VAL A 179 22.30 1.01 -7.47
CA VAL A 179 21.11 1.38 -8.26
C VAL A 179 21.51 1.78 -9.69
N THR A 180 22.56 2.59 -9.85
CA THR A 180 23.13 2.93 -11.16
C THR A 180 23.50 1.67 -11.95
N ALA A 181 24.21 0.73 -11.32
CA ALA A 181 24.60 -0.52 -11.98
C ALA A 181 23.40 -1.38 -12.41
N GLY A 182 22.30 -1.35 -11.65
CA GLY A 182 21.06 -2.04 -12.02
C GLY A 182 20.37 -1.43 -13.24
N PHE A 183 20.26 -0.10 -13.30
CA PHE A 183 19.73 0.58 -14.48
C PHE A 183 20.63 0.41 -15.72
N GLU A 184 21.96 0.46 -15.56
CA GLU A 184 22.92 0.16 -16.65
C GLU A 184 22.77 -1.27 -17.19
N ALA A 185 22.34 -2.22 -16.36
CA ALA A 185 22.03 -3.59 -16.76
C ALA A 185 20.65 -3.74 -17.44
N GLY A 186 19.87 -2.65 -17.51
CA GLY A 186 18.58 -2.61 -18.19
C GLY A 186 17.37 -2.88 -17.30
N ALA A 187 17.47 -2.72 -15.98
CA ALA A 187 16.30 -2.74 -15.11
C ALA A 187 15.34 -1.59 -15.46
N ASP A 188 14.04 -1.84 -15.32
CA ASP A 188 13.00 -0.86 -15.63
C ASP A 188 12.64 -0.02 -14.40
N ARG A 189 12.79 -0.58 -13.19
CA ARG A 189 12.47 0.09 -11.93
C ARG A 189 13.37 -0.35 -10.78
N PHE A 190 13.70 0.58 -9.87
CA PHE A 190 14.33 0.27 -8.59
C PHE A 190 13.34 0.49 -7.44
N ARG A 191 13.26 -0.47 -6.51
CA ARG A 191 12.50 -0.33 -5.26
C ARG A 191 13.43 -0.14 -4.07
N LEU A 192 13.29 0.99 -3.37
CA LEU A 192 13.82 1.14 -2.02
C LEU A 192 12.89 0.45 -1.03
N ALA A 193 13.36 -0.59 -0.34
CA ALA A 193 12.62 -1.20 0.75
C ALA A 193 13.12 -0.70 2.11
N GLU A 194 12.23 -0.11 2.91
CA GLU A 194 12.46 0.23 4.31
C GLU A 194 12.15 -0.97 5.20
N THR A 195 12.83 -2.10 4.96
CA THR A 195 12.60 -3.40 5.64
C THR A 195 12.48 -3.24 7.15
N VAL A 196 13.32 -2.39 7.74
CA VAL A 196 13.20 -1.94 9.12
C VAL A 196 12.81 -0.47 9.13
N ALA A 197 11.61 -0.17 9.65
CA ALA A 197 11.13 1.20 9.85
C ALA A 197 12.17 1.99 10.68
N SER A 198 12.80 2.97 10.05
CA SER A 198 13.98 3.65 10.59
C SER A 198 14.15 5.09 10.11
N LEU A 199 13.43 5.50 9.07
CA LEU A 199 13.50 6.83 8.52
C LEU A 199 12.26 7.63 8.91
N SER A 200 12.50 8.88 9.29
CA SER A 200 11.47 9.91 9.28
C SER A 200 11.16 10.37 7.83
N PRO A 201 10.05 11.07 7.60
CA PRO A 201 9.69 11.53 6.25
C PRO A 201 10.74 12.42 5.59
N TRP A 202 11.41 13.30 6.34
CA TRP A 202 12.46 14.17 5.79
C TRP A 202 13.75 13.41 5.46
N GLN A 203 14.10 12.38 6.23
CA GLN A 203 15.21 11.49 5.91
C GLN A 203 14.89 10.62 4.68
N MET A 204 13.66 10.12 4.58
CA MET A 204 13.18 9.38 3.42
C MET A 204 13.26 10.24 2.15
N GLU A 205 12.76 11.48 2.20
CA GLU A 205 12.83 12.43 1.10
C GLU A 205 14.28 12.69 0.65
N SER A 206 15.18 12.95 1.61
CA SER A 206 16.59 13.17 1.30
C SER A 206 17.20 11.96 0.61
N LYS A 207 16.93 10.74 1.10
CA LYS A 207 17.48 9.51 0.53
C LYS A 207 16.92 9.24 -0.88
N ILE A 208 15.62 9.47 -1.10
CA ILE A 208 15.01 9.28 -2.43
C ILE A 208 15.50 10.34 -3.43
N ARG A 209 15.79 11.57 -2.98
CA ARG A 209 16.36 12.61 -3.84
C ARG A 209 17.72 12.22 -4.41
N GLU A 210 18.55 11.55 -3.62
CA GLU A 210 19.83 11.00 -4.10
C GLU A 210 19.61 9.94 -5.20
N LEU A 211 18.60 9.07 -5.03
CA LEU A 211 18.31 8.00 -6.00
C LEU A 211 17.68 8.52 -7.29
N THR A 212 16.79 9.50 -7.18
CA THR A 212 16.13 10.13 -8.35
C THR A 212 17.07 11.06 -9.12
N SER A 213 18.24 11.40 -8.57
CA SER A 213 19.30 12.10 -9.30
C SER A 213 20.01 11.23 -10.34
N ILE A 214 19.81 9.89 -10.27
CA ILE A 214 20.31 8.96 -11.28
C ILE A 214 19.47 9.15 -12.54
N ASP A 215 20.12 9.47 -13.67
CA ASP A 215 19.44 9.79 -14.92
C ASP A 215 18.55 8.63 -15.40
N GLY A 216 17.31 8.94 -15.76
CA GLY A 216 16.29 7.98 -16.18
C GLY A 216 15.74 7.06 -15.10
N ALA A 217 16.18 7.18 -13.83
CA ALA A 217 15.81 6.24 -12.78
C ALA A 217 14.32 6.28 -12.44
N GLU A 218 13.68 5.11 -12.51
CA GLU A 218 12.32 4.92 -12.01
C GLU A 218 12.36 4.37 -10.59
N ILE A 219 11.94 5.17 -9.61
CA ILE A 219 12.04 4.81 -8.19
C ILE A 219 10.67 4.47 -7.61
N GLU A 220 10.63 3.35 -6.88
CA GLU A 220 9.52 2.88 -6.06
C GLU A 220 9.91 2.90 -4.58
N ILE A 221 8.98 3.30 -3.71
CA ILE A 221 9.11 3.19 -2.26
C ILE A 221 8.24 2.06 -1.70
N HIS A 222 8.82 1.23 -0.84
CA HIS A 222 8.09 0.26 -0.01
C HIS A 222 8.46 0.48 1.46
N SER A 223 7.53 1.06 2.23
CA SER A 223 7.77 1.51 3.60
C SER A 223 7.00 0.66 4.62
N HIS A 224 7.69 0.24 5.68
CA HIS A 224 7.09 -0.51 6.79
C HIS A 224 6.51 0.43 7.85
N HIS A 225 5.42 -0.01 8.48
CA HIS A 225 4.58 0.84 9.33
C HIS A 225 4.87 0.75 10.83
N MET A 226 5.98 0.12 11.24
CA MET A 226 6.22 -0.14 12.66
C MET A 226 6.35 1.10 13.56
N LEU A 227 6.72 2.25 12.99
CA LEU A 227 6.77 3.53 13.69
C LEU A 227 5.55 4.43 13.37
N GLY A 228 4.54 3.92 12.67
CA GLY A 228 3.38 4.68 12.21
C GLY A 228 3.67 5.67 11.06
N MET A 229 4.85 5.61 10.45
CA MET A 229 5.31 6.62 9.48
C MET A 229 5.16 6.22 8.01
N ALA A 230 4.70 5.01 7.68
CA ALA A 230 4.80 4.51 6.30
C ALA A 230 4.03 5.35 5.27
N VAL A 231 2.85 5.88 5.63
CA VAL A 231 2.08 6.77 4.74
C VAL A 231 2.86 8.06 4.49
N ALA A 232 3.35 8.70 5.56
CA ALA A 232 4.12 9.94 5.45
C ALA A 232 5.44 9.76 4.70
N ASN A 233 6.16 8.65 4.95
CA ASN A 233 7.38 8.29 4.22
C ASN A 233 7.10 8.07 2.74
N SER A 234 5.98 7.42 2.39
CA SER A 234 5.59 7.17 1.00
C SER A 234 5.28 8.47 0.25
N LEU A 235 4.53 9.39 0.87
CA LEU A 235 4.25 10.70 0.29
C LEU A 235 5.50 11.57 0.18
N ALA A 236 6.41 11.51 1.17
CA ALA A 236 7.68 12.23 1.13
C ALA A 236 8.63 11.70 0.06
N ALA A 237 8.66 10.38 -0.15
CA ALA A 237 9.38 9.76 -1.26
C ALA A 237 8.82 10.22 -2.62
N HIS A 238 7.49 10.23 -2.77
CA HIS A 238 6.87 10.74 -3.99
C HIS A 238 7.21 12.22 -4.23
N ARG A 239 7.17 13.05 -3.18
CA ARG A 239 7.61 14.45 -3.25
C ARG A 239 9.07 14.61 -3.68
N ALA A 240 9.93 13.65 -3.34
CA ALA A 240 11.32 13.61 -3.79
C ALA A 240 11.50 13.07 -5.22
N GLY A 241 10.43 12.68 -5.92
CA GLY A 241 10.48 12.21 -7.31
C GLY A 241 10.27 10.70 -7.49
N ALA A 242 9.99 9.94 -6.43
CA ALA A 242 9.58 8.54 -6.61
C ALA A 242 8.27 8.49 -7.40
N ARG A 243 8.23 7.66 -8.45
CA ARG A 243 7.07 7.52 -9.34
C ARG A 243 6.10 6.44 -8.88
N TRP A 244 6.54 5.54 -8.00
CA TRP A 244 5.73 4.43 -7.50
C TRP A 244 5.69 4.40 -5.98
N ILE A 245 4.52 4.10 -5.43
CA ILE A 245 4.31 3.80 -4.02
C ILE A 245 3.81 2.37 -3.89
N SER A 246 4.46 1.58 -3.03
CA SER A 246 3.98 0.26 -2.64
C SER A 246 3.10 0.34 -1.40
N THR A 247 1.96 -0.33 -1.44
CA THR A 247 0.97 -0.35 -0.35
C THR A 247 0.53 -1.77 -0.03
N THR A 248 -0.23 -1.95 1.05
CA THR A 248 -1.03 -3.15 1.28
C THR A 248 -2.40 -2.83 1.84
N VAL A 249 -3.39 -3.68 1.57
CA VAL A 249 -4.74 -3.57 2.11
C VAL A 249 -4.67 -3.71 3.64
N GLY A 250 -5.25 -2.74 4.35
CA GLY A 250 -5.22 -2.68 5.82
C GLY A 250 -3.82 -2.59 6.43
N GLY A 251 -2.79 -2.33 5.64
CA GLY A 251 -1.40 -2.35 6.12
C GLY A 251 -0.86 -3.75 6.39
N ILE A 252 -1.53 -4.82 5.94
CA ILE A 252 -1.07 -6.22 6.12
C ILE A 252 0.37 -6.38 5.60
N GLY A 253 1.22 -7.08 6.33
CA GLY A 253 2.62 -7.27 5.96
C GLY A 253 3.49 -7.64 7.15
N GLU A 254 4.78 -7.83 6.91
CA GLU A 254 5.71 -8.33 7.94
C GLU A 254 5.72 -7.44 9.23
N ARG A 255 5.78 -8.08 10.40
CA ARG A 255 5.76 -7.44 11.75
C ARG A 255 4.53 -6.56 11.97
N GLY A 256 4.70 -5.24 11.93
CA GLY A 256 3.64 -4.25 12.10
C GLY A 256 3.16 -3.67 10.79
N GLY A 257 3.41 -4.35 9.68
CA GLY A 257 2.78 -4.05 8.41
C GLY A 257 3.52 -3.04 7.54
N ASN A 258 2.81 -2.61 6.50
CA ASN A 258 3.28 -1.71 5.43
C ASN A 258 2.37 -0.48 5.34
N ALA A 259 2.67 0.43 4.41
CA ALA A 259 1.80 1.56 4.09
C ALA A 259 0.37 1.09 3.73
N PRO A 260 -0.65 1.41 4.55
CA PRO A 260 -2.03 1.00 4.28
C PRO A 260 -2.60 1.71 3.05
N LEU A 261 -3.08 0.93 2.07
CA LEU A 261 -3.60 1.40 0.79
C LEU A 261 -4.67 2.49 0.95
N ALA A 262 -5.65 2.24 1.83
CA ALA A 262 -6.78 3.14 1.99
C ALA A 262 -6.35 4.53 2.51
N GLU A 263 -5.36 4.60 3.39
CA GLU A 263 -4.85 5.87 3.93
C GLU A 263 -3.99 6.61 2.90
N VAL A 264 -3.16 5.89 2.14
CA VAL A 264 -2.38 6.46 1.03
C VAL A 264 -3.31 7.06 -0.01
N LEU A 265 -4.29 6.29 -0.51
CA LEU A 265 -5.21 6.77 -1.56
C LEU A 265 -6.12 7.91 -1.07
N THR A 266 -6.59 7.86 0.17
CA THR A 266 -7.39 8.95 0.74
C THR A 266 -6.54 10.22 0.91
N SER A 267 -5.27 10.08 1.32
CA SER A 267 -4.34 11.21 1.39
C SER A 267 -4.07 11.82 0.01
N LEU A 268 -3.82 10.99 -1.01
CA LEU A 268 -3.66 11.44 -2.39
C LEU A 268 -4.91 12.17 -2.89
N ARG A 269 -6.11 11.68 -2.58
CA ARG A 269 -7.37 12.33 -2.94
C ARG A 269 -7.55 13.68 -2.25
N VAL A 270 -7.44 13.71 -0.92
CA VAL A 270 -7.82 14.87 -0.11
C VAL A 270 -6.76 15.96 -0.14
N ILE A 271 -5.48 15.59 -0.05
CA ILE A 271 -4.37 16.54 0.06
C ILE A 271 -3.84 16.92 -1.32
N HIS A 272 -3.75 15.94 -2.23
CA HIS A 272 -3.12 16.14 -3.54
C HIS A 272 -4.12 16.26 -4.70
N GLY A 273 -5.41 16.00 -4.47
CA GLY A 273 -6.44 16.11 -5.50
C GLY A 273 -6.43 14.95 -6.52
N ASP A 274 -5.80 13.81 -6.21
CA ASP A 274 -5.79 12.66 -7.11
C ASP A 274 -7.15 11.96 -7.15
N THR A 275 -7.84 12.09 -8.28
CA THR A 275 -9.19 11.54 -8.51
C THR A 275 -9.19 10.32 -9.41
N ARG A 276 -8.01 9.77 -9.78
CA ARG A 276 -7.90 8.62 -10.69
C ARG A 276 -8.45 7.32 -10.10
N PHE A 277 -8.43 7.17 -8.78
CA PHE A 277 -8.83 5.94 -8.09
C PHE A 277 -10.31 5.92 -7.72
N ASP A 278 -10.96 4.76 -7.87
CA ASP A 278 -12.31 4.49 -7.38
C ASP A 278 -12.27 3.95 -5.95
N LEU A 279 -12.33 4.88 -4.99
CA LEU A 279 -12.16 4.57 -3.58
C LEU A 279 -13.36 3.81 -2.96
N ARG A 280 -14.49 3.68 -3.68
CA ARG A 280 -15.71 3.03 -3.17
C ARG A 280 -15.53 1.55 -2.85
N HIS A 281 -14.49 0.93 -3.39
CA HIS A 281 -14.16 -0.48 -3.15
C HIS A 281 -13.33 -0.72 -1.89
N LEU A 282 -12.79 0.34 -1.25
CA LEU A 282 -11.80 0.19 -0.19
C LEU A 282 -12.32 -0.53 1.05
N THR A 283 -13.55 -0.22 1.49
CA THR A 283 -14.11 -0.86 2.69
C THR A 283 -14.35 -2.36 2.48
N ASP A 284 -14.93 -2.75 1.34
CA ASP A 284 -15.11 -4.16 0.98
C ASP A 284 -13.78 -4.89 0.81
N LEU A 285 -12.80 -4.23 0.19
CA LEU A 285 -11.45 -4.76 0.00
C LEU A 285 -10.76 -5.02 1.35
N SER A 286 -10.83 -4.08 2.29
CA SER A 286 -10.31 -4.25 3.65
C SER A 286 -11.00 -5.39 4.38
N ALA A 287 -12.33 -5.51 4.29
CA ALA A 287 -13.08 -6.61 4.90
C ALA A 287 -12.68 -7.98 4.32
N LEU A 288 -12.55 -8.07 3.00
CA LEU A 288 -12.13 -9.28 2.30
C LEU A 288 -10.70 -9.70 2.68
N ALA A 289 -9.76 -8.76 2.73
CA ALA A 289 -8.37 -9.05 3.10
C ALA A 289 -8.23 -9.46 4.58
N LEU A 290 -8.96 -8.83 5.48
CA LEU A 290 -9.01 -9.22 6.90
C LEU A 290 -9.59 -10.63 7.07
N ALA A 291 -10.68 -10.94 6.38
CA ALA A 291 -11.26 -12.28 6.40
C ALA A 291 -10.31 -13.34 5.84
N GLY A 292 -9.73 -13.08 4.65
CA GLY A 292 -8.82 -14.01 3.98
C GLY A 292 -7.49 -14.20 4.70
N SER A 293 -7.04 -13.22 5.50
CA SER A 293 -5.80 -13.32 6.28
C SER A 293 -5.96 -14.09 7.59
N GLY A 294 -7.20 -14.34 8.05
CA GLY A 294 -7.45 -14.98 9.33
C GLY A 294 -7.13 -14.10 10.55
N LEU A 295 -6.85 -12.81 10.37
CA LEU A 295 -6.58 -11.85 11.45
C LEU A 295 -7.85 -11.46 12.24
N GLY A 296 -9.02 -11.87 11.76
CA GLY A 296 -10.31 -11.66 12.41
C GLY A 296 -10.78 -10.21 12.37
N GLU A 297 -11.58 -9.81 13.36
CA GLU A 297 -12.16 -8.46 13.49
C GLU A 297 -11.28 -7.50 14.30
N ALA A 298 -9.95 -7.70 14.27
CA ALA A 298 -9.03 -6.80 14.95
C ALA A 298 -9.23 -5.37 14.45
N PHE A 299 -9.27 -4.40 15.37
CA PHE A 299 -9.43 -2.99 15.01
C PHE A 299 -8.30 -2.55 14.07
N GLN A 300 -8.68 -2.00 12.91
CA GLN A 300 -7.78 -1.32 12.00
C GLN A 300 -8.11 0.18 12.00
N PRO A 301 -7.13 1.09 12.15
CA PRO A 301 -7.37 2.51 11.98
C PRO A 301 -7.64 2.86 10.51
N GLY A 302 -7.97 4.13 10.26
CA GLY A 302 -8.10 4.65 8.90
C GLY A 302 -9.53 4.64 8.34
N PRO A 303 -9.69 5.05 7.06
CA PRO A 303 -11.00 5.39 6.49
C PRO A 303 -11.91 4.18 6.25
N THR A 304 -11.37 2.96 6.19
CA THR A 304 -12.20 1.75 6.03
C THR A 304 -12.68 1.17 7.36
N ALA A 305 -12.30 1.77 8.49
CA ALA A 305 -12.73 1.30 9.80
C ALA A 305 -14.23 1.59 9.99
N PRO A 306 -15.03 0.66 10.53
CA PRO A 306 -16.44 0.94 10.85
C PRO A 306 -16.63 2.11 11.81
N HIS A 307 -15.62 2.39 12.65
CA HIS A 307 -15.63 3.51 13.60
C HIS A 307 -15.21 4.86 13.00
N ALA A 308 -14.67 4.90 11.78
CA ALA A 308 -14.18 6.15 11.17
C ALA A 308 -15.30 7.17 10.91
N PHE A 309 -16.53 6.69 10.68
CA PHE A 309 -17.72 7.50 10.41
C PHE A 309 -18.86 7.16 11.38
N ALA A 310 -18.51 6.71 12.58
CA ALA A 310 -19.45 6.44 13.66
C ALA A 310 -19.44 7.59 14.67
N TYR A 311 -20.62 8.08 15.02
CA TYR A 311 -20.78 9.26 15.87
C TYR A 311 -21.76 9.01 17.02
N GLU A 312 -21.59 9.78 18.10
CA GLU A 312 -22.50 9.81 19.26
C GLU A 312 -23.19 11.18 19.44
N LEU A 313 -22.80 12.19 18.65
CA LEU A 313 -23.35 13.54 18.77
C LEU A 313 -24.18 13.91 17.53
N PRO A 314 -25.40 14.43 17.69
CA PRO A 314 -26.28 14.79 16.56
C PRO A 314 -25.67 15.87 15.66
N GLY A 315 -24.82 16.75 16.23
CA GLY A 315 -24.08 17.75 15.46
C GLY A 315 -23.14 17.13 14.42
N GLN A 316 -22.46 16.05 14.76
CA GLN A 316 -21.57 15.34 13.84
C GLN A 316 -22.36 14.66 12.70
N LEU A 317 -23.54 14.15 13.03
CA LEU A 317 -24.43 13.48 12.08
C LEU A 317 -25.16 14.46 11.15
N SER A 318 -25.48 15.65 11.64
CA SER A 318 -26.23 16.68 10.90
C SER A 318 -25.34 17.66 10.14
N ARG A 319 -24.08 17.81 10.56
CA ARG A 319 -23.08 18.71 9.96
C ARG A 319 -21.78 17.96 9.64
N PRO A 320 -21.83 16.95 8.76
CA PRO A 320 -20.67 16.13 8.42
C PRO A 320 -19.51 16.96 7.86
N ASP A 321 -19.82 18.06 7.15
CA ASP A 321 -18.84 19.01 6.61
C ASP A 321 -17.86 19.57 7.65
N ALA A 322 -18.27 19.66 8.92
CA ALA A 322 -17.45 20.19 10.00
C ALA A 322 -16.55 19.12 10.68
N TYR A 323 -16.81 17.84 10.45
CA TYR A 323 -16.18 16.74 11.22
C TYR A 323 -15.56 15.64 10.35
N GLU A 324 -15.91 15.56 9.07
CA GLU A 324 -15.44 14.52 8.16
C GLU A 324 -14.34 15.04 7.23
N THR A 325 -13.17 14.38 7.27
CA THR A 325 -12.10 14.59 6.29
C THR A 325 -12.55 14.29 4.86
N ILE A 326 -13.44 13.31 4.71
CA ILE A 326 -14.02 12.86 3.45
C ILE A 326 -15.39 12.24 3.72
N ALA A 327 -16.33 12.33 2.78
CA ALA A 327 -17.61 11.66 2.92
C ALA A 327 -17.42 10.12 2.94
N PRO A 328 -18.11 9.37 3.82
CA PRO A 328 -17.95 7.93 3.96
C PRO A 328 -18.17 7.15 2.67
N GLU A 329 -19.15 7.58 1.86
CA GLU A 329 -19.52 6.91 0.62
C GLU A 329 -18.39 6.93 -0.41
N VAL A 330 -17.45 7.89 -0.30
CA VAL A 330 -16.27 7.95 -1.17
C VAL A 330 -15.38 6.73 -0.96
N VAL A 331 -15.25 6.23 0.27
CA VAL A 331 -14.39 5.08 0.61
C VAL A 331 -15.18 3.77 0.77
N GLY A 332 -16.45 3.77 0.34
CA GLY A 332 -17.34 2.61 0.46
C GLY A 332 -17.83 2.35 1.88
N ASN A 333 -17.76 3.34 2.76
CA ASN A 333 -18.20 3.24 4.15
C ASN A 333 -19.54 3.97 4.32
N VAL A 334 -20.11 3.93 5.52
CA VAL A 334 -21.39 4.57 5.84
C VAL A 334 -21.31 5.37 7.13
N ARG A 335 -22.00 6.52 7.15
CA ARG A 335 -22.20 7.29 8.37
C ARG A 335 -23.21 6.58 9.26
N GLN A 336 -22.89 6.42 10.54
CA GLN A 336 -23.78 5.74 11.48
C GLN A 336 -23.77 6.33 12.88
N LEU A 337 -24.93 6.30 13.52
CA LEU A 337 -25.03 6.50 14.97
C LEU A 337 -24.56 5.23 15.66
N ARG A 338 -23.61 5.35 16.59
CA ARG A 338 -23.22 4.25 17.49
C ARG A 338 -23.06 4.80 18.88
N VAL A 339 -24.09 4.65 19.71
CA VAL A 339 -24.11 5.17 21.09
C VAL A 339 -24.24 4.03 22.09
N ARG A 340 -23.49 4.10 23.19
CA ARG A 340 -23.60 3.12 24.28
C ARG A 340 -24.48 3.62 25.42
N SER A 341 -24.00 4.64 26.13
CA SER A 341 -24.63 5.17 27.34
C SER A 341 -24.89 6.67 27.32
N ARG A 342 -24.27 7.41 26.38
CA ARG A 342 -24.41 8.87 26.25
C ARG A 342 -25.69 9.26 25.50
N LEU A 343 -26.82 8.74 25.95
CA LEU A 343 -28.12 9.07 25.40
C LEU A 343 -28.55 10.43 25.95
N THR A 344 -28.80 11.37 25.04
CA THR A 344 -29.25 12.72 25.38
C THR A 344 -30.51 13.04 24.59
N SER A 345 -31.38 13.91 25.11
CA SER A 345 -32.60 14.32 24.41
C SER A 345 -32.32 14.86 23.00
N PRO A 346 -31.28 15.68 22.75
CA PRO A 346 -30.95 16.10 21.39
C PRO A 346 -30.58 14.93 20.45
N LEU A 347 -29.80 13.96 20.93
CA LEU A 347 -29.44 12.78 20.13
C LEU A 347 -30.67 11.93 19.81
N VAL A 348 -31.54 11.72 20.80
CA VAL A 348 -32.75 10.92 20.62
C VAL A 348 -33.75 11.63 19.69
N ARG A 349 -33.93 12.96 19.81
CA ARG A 349 -34.72 13.74 18.84
C ARG A 349 -34.17 13.60 17.42
N TRP A 350 -32.86 13.70 17.26
CA TRP A 350 -32.21 13.47 15.95
C TRP A 350 -32.48 12.05 15.43
N ALA A 351 -32.34 11.04 16.29
CA ALA A 351 -32.53 9.64 15.90
C ALA A 351 -33.98 9.34 15.46
N LEU A 352 -34.95 9.92 16.15
CA LEU A 352 -36.37 9.74 15.84
C LEU A 352 -36.82 10.58 14.64
N GLY A 353 -36.23 11.76 14.42
CA GLY A 353 -36.73 12.72 13.43
C GLY A 353 -38.20 13.06 13.70
N ASP A 354 -39.00 13.14 12.65
CA ASP A 354 -40.42 13.48 12.74
C ASP A 354 -41.24 12.42 13.49
N GLU A 355 -40.78 11.16 13.56
CA GLU A 355 -41.45 10.10 14.32
C GLU A 355 -41.48 10.38 15.84
N GLY A 356 -40.65 11.32 16.31
CA GLY A 356 -40.51 11.71 17.71
C GLY A 356 -41.42 12.85 18.17
N GLU A 357 -42.21 13.49 17.29
CA GLU A 357 -42.97 14.72 17.63
C GLU A 357 -43.94 14.54 18.81
N ASP A 358 -44.63 13.40 18.88
CA ASP A 358 -45.60 13.07 19.94
C ASP A 358 -44.98 12.33 21.14
N LEU A 359 -43.66 12.14 21.16
CA LEU A 359 -42.99 11.41 22.23
C LEU A 359 -42.56 12.36 23.36
N ALA A 360 -42.83 12.00 24.61
CA ALA A 360 -42.22 12.63 25.78
C ALA A 360 -40.73 12.26 25.85
N VAL A 361 -39.91 12.93 25.04
CA VAL A 361 -38.51 12.53 24.78
C VAL A 361 -37.69 12.40 26.05
N ASP A 362 -37.81 13.33 27.00
CA ASP A 362 -37.00 13.27 28.22
C ASP A 362 -37.34 12.02 29.06
N SER A 363 -38.64 11.69 29.18
CA SER A 363 -39.08 10.46 29.84
C SER A 363 -38.64 9.20 29.08
N PHE A 364 -38.67 9.24 27.75
CA PHE A 364 -38.17 8.14 26.92
C PHE A 364 -36.65 7.96 27.05
N VAL A 365 -35.88 9.04 27.13
CA VAL A 365 -34.43 9.00 27.35
C VAL A 365 -34.12 8.35 28.69
N ASP A 366 -34.79 8.76 29.76
CA ASP A 366 -34.61 8.16 31.09
C ASP A 366 -34.93 6.65 31.08
N TRP A 367 -36.05 6.27 30.44
CA TRP A 367 -36.44 4.88 30.27
C TRP A 367 -35.42 4.08 29.44
N LEU A 368 -34.92 4.66 28.34
CA LEU A 368 -33.96 4.00 27.45
C LEU A 368 -32.59 3.82 28.12
N VAL A 369 -32.15 4.78 28.93
CA VAL A 369 -30.93 4.67 29.74
C VAL A 369 -31.05 3.52 30.73
N GLU A 370 -32.19 3.39 31.40
CA GLU A 370 -32.42 2.32 32.36
C GLU A 370 -32.53 0.95 31.67
N ARG A 371 -33.23 0.88 30.53
CA ARG A 371 -33.23 -0.31 29.66
C ARG A 371 -31.81 -0.72 29.28
N GLN A 372 -30.99 0.22 28.81
CA GLN A 372 -29.60 -0.07 28.43
C GLN A 372 -28.81 -0.64 29.61
N ARG A 373 -28.97 -0.09 30.83
CA ARG A 373 -28.31 -0.62 32.05
C ARG A 373 -28.71 -2.06 32.34
N ASN A 374 -30.01 -2.35 32.27
CA ASN A 374 -30.55 -3.70 32.51
C ASN A 374 -30.06 -4.74 31.48
N HIS A 375 -29.66 -4.28 30.30
CA HIS A 375 -29.15 -5.12 29.21
C HIS A 375 -27.62 -5.07 29.04
N GLY A 376 -26.88 -4.52 30.02
CA GLY A 376 -25.41 -4.52 30.01
C GLY A 376 -24.77 -3.49 29.08
N LEU A 377 -25.49 -2.41 28.76
CA LEU A 377 -25.04 -1.27 27.95
C LEU A 377 -24.50 -1.69 26.57
N PRO A 378 -25.30 -2.36 25.72
CA PRO A 378 -24.90 -2.66 24.36
C PRO A 378 -24.73 -1.36 23.55
N VAL A 379 -23.90 -1.39 22.50
CA VAL A 379 -23.89 -0.30 21.52
C VAL A 379 -25.19 -0.40 20.71
N ILE A 380 -25.90 0.72 20.58
CA ILE A 380 -27.13 0.81 19.82
C ILE A 380 -27.01 1.85 18.71
N ASP A 381 -27.76 1.63 17.63
CA ASP A 381 -27.86 2.50 16.47
C ASP A 381 -29.21 3.25 16.44
N GLN A 382 -29.45 3.99 15.36
CA GLN A 382 -30.69 4.73 15.15
C GLN A 382 -31.93 3.82 15.11
N ASP A 383 -31.82 2.64 14.49
CA ASP A 383 -32.95 1.71 14.35
C ASP A 383 -33.35 1.10 15.68
N VAL A 384 -32.39 0.77 16.54
CA VAL A 384 -32.66 0.30 17.90
C VAL A 384 -33.35 1.39 18.72
N ILE A 385 -32.96 2.66 18.59
CA ILE A 385 -33.63 3.78 19.26
C ILE A 385 -35.08 3.92 18.77
N ARG A 386 -35.32 3.85 17.46
CA ARG A 386 -36.67 3.93 16.88
C ARG A 386 -37.56 2.78 17.34
N LYS A 387 -37.06 1.55 17.32
CA LYS A 387 -37.79 0.37 17.83
C LYS A 387 -38.11 0.50 19.32
N ALA A 388 -37.16 0.98 20.11
CA ALA A 388 -37.35 1.23 21.54
C ALA A 388 -38.43 2.30 21.82
N ALA A 389 -38.55 3.32 20.96
CA ALA A 389 -39.59 4.33 21.08
C ALA A 389 -41.00 3.78 20.81
N VAL A 390 -41.14 2.80 19.90
CA VAL A 390 -42.40 2.09 19.68
C VAL A 390 -42.80 1.30 20.93
N GLU A 391 -41.85 0.59 21.55
CA GLU A 391 -42.07 -0.16 22.79
C GLU A 391 -42.42 0.75 23.97
N PHE A 392 -41.82 1.94 24.06
CA PHE A 392 -42.16 2.90 25.12
C PHE A 392 -43.59 3.47 25.01
N ARG A 393 -44.17 3.47 23.80
CA ARG A 393 -45.53 3.94 23.55
C ARG A 393 -46.60 2.90 23.86
N SER A 394 -46.26 1.61 23.82
CA SER A 394 -47.14 0.49 24.16
C SER A 394 -47.21 0.27 25.67
#